data_AF-U6F785-F1
#
_entry.id   AF-U6F785-F1
#
_cell.length_a   1.000
_cell.length_b   1.000
_cell.length_c   1.000
_cell.angle_alpha   90.00
_cell.angle_beta   90.00
_cell.angle_gamma   90.00
#
_symmetry.space_group_name_H-M   'P 1'
#
loop_
_entity.id
_entity.type
_entity.pdbx_description
1 polymer ?
#
loop_
_entity_poly.entity_id
_entity_poly.type
_entity_poly.pdbx_seq_one_letter_code
_entity_poly.pdbx_strand_id
1 'polypeptide(L)'
;MEDNVEMLVMNMNNTFRDVYFKIFKPEEQNQKVLKSAQVTISANMAQGNALTHKTATGNSIIFSEWKPIGKTKVQRTEYTFDSKIVALLVLSKSIVNN
;
A
#
# COMPACT_ATOMS: atom_id res chain seq x y z
N MET A 1 -14.68 -10.15 11.49
CA MET A 1 -14.24 -9.83 10.10
C MET A 1 -13.01 -8.92 10.10
N GLU A 2 -12.83 -8.10 11.14
CA GLU A 2 -11.59 -7.37 11.48
C GLU A 2 -10.39 -8.32 11.63
N ASP A 3 -10.58 -9.47 12.28
CA ASP A 3 -9.56 -10.50 12.51
C ASP A 3 -8.84 -11.00 11.23
N ASN A 4 -9.53 -11.00 10.08
CA ASN A 4 -8.93 -11.50 8.84
C ASN A 4 -7.86 -10.54 8.29
N VAL A 5 -8.04 -9.23 8.50
CA VAL A 5 -7.07 -8.22 8.06
C VAL A 5 -5.88 -8.19 8.99
N GLU A 6 -6.13 -8.26 10.30
CA GLU A 6 -5.06 -8.34 11.29
C GLU A 6 -4.20 -9.58 11.06
N MET A 7 -4.82 -10.75 10.85
CA MET A 7 -4.10 -11.99 10.55
C MET A 7 -3.33 -11.90 9.23
N LEU A 8 -3.89 -11.27 8.20
CA LEU A 8 -3.19 -11.03 6.94
C LEU A 8 -1.96 -10.14 7.13
N VAL A 9 -2.09 -9.04 7.88
CA VAL A 9 -0.99 -8.12 8.19
C VAL A 9 0.09 -8.84 9.00
N MET A 10 -0.28 -9.64 10.00
CA MET A 10 0.67 -10.45 10.77
C MET A 10 1.42 -11.45 9.89
N ASN A 11 0.69 -12.20 9.05
CA ASN A 11 1.29 -13.19 8.16
C ASN A 11 2.28 -12.55 7.19
N MET A 12 1.90 -11.42 6.57
CA MET A 12 2.78 -10.70 5.64
C MET A 12 4.02 -10.11 6.33
N ASN A 13 3.87 -9.59 7.55
CA ASN A 13 5.00 -9.12 8.35
C ASN A 13 5.97 -10.25 8.70
N ASN A 14 5.45 -11.42 9.08
CA ASN A 14 6.27 -12.60 9.36
C ASN A 14 6.98 -13.09 8.09
N THR A 15 6.28 -13.20 6.97
CA THR A 15 6.88 -13.58 5.68
C THR A 15 8.00 -12.61 5.28
N PHE A 16 7.78 -11.30 5.39
CA PHE A 16 8.82 -10.31 5.10
C PHE A 16 10.04 -10.49 6.01
N ARG A 17 9.82 -10.62 7.33
CA ARG A 17 10.90 -10.79 8.31
C ARG A 17 11.72 -12.04 8.02
N ASP A 18 11.07 -13.16 7.75
CA ASP A 18 11.74 -14.45 7.54
C ASP A 18 12.58 -14.42 6.26
N VAL A 19 12.08 -13.79 5.19
CA VAL A 19 12.84 -13.56 3.95
C VAL A 19 14.02 -12.61 4.21
N TYR A 20 13.80 -11.52 4.94
CA TYR A 20 14.83 -10.53 5.27
C TYR A 20 16.00 -11.18 6.04
N PHE A 21 15.69 -11.97 7.09
CA PHE A 21 16.71 -12.66 7.88
C PHE A 21 17.42 -13.78 7.13
N LYS A 22 16.80 -14.35 6.08
CA LYS A 22 17.45 -15.33 5.20
C LYS A 22 18.44 -14.68 4.23
N ILE A 23 18.17 -13.45 3.78
CA ILE A 23 18.99 -12.74 2.79
C ILE A 23 20.18 -12.04 3.44
N PHE A 24 19.96 -11.39 4.59
CA PHE A 24 20.95 -10.52 5.24
C PHE A 24 21.56 -11.19 6.47
N LYS A 25 22.89 -11.10 6.59
CA LYS A 25 23.60 -11.59 7.78
C LYS A 25 23.23 -10.75 9.01
N PRO A 26 23.36 -11.29 10.24
CA PRO A 26 22.98 -10.58 11.46
C PRO A 26 23.57 -9.16 11.58
N GLU A 27 24.81 -8.95 11.13
CA GLU A 27 25.49 -7.64 11.14
C GLU A 27 24.94 -6.62 10.13
N GLU A 28 24.25 -7.08 9.09
CA GLU A 28 23.61 -6.25 8.06
C GLU A 28 22.13 -5.97 8.38
N GLN A 29 21.57 -6.69 9.36
CA GLN A 29 20.19 -6.56 9.75
C GLN A 29 19.94 -5.24 10.48
N ASN A 30 18.88 -4.54 10.08
CA ASN A 30 18.54 -3.22 10.59
C ASN A 30 17.07 -3.16 10.98
N GLN A 31 16.83 -2.92 12.27
CA GLN A 31 15.47 -2.81 12.81
C GLN A 31 14.63 -1.73 12.11
N LYS A 32 15.25 -0.67 11.57
CA LYS A 32 14.54 0.37 10.82
C LYS A 32 13.95 -0.18 9.52
N VAL A 33 14.58 -1.16 8.88
CA VAL A 33 14.05 -1.82 7.67
C VAL A 33 12.80 -2.62 8.03
N LEU A 34 12.84 -3.41 9.11
CA LEU A 34 11.67 -4.16 9.58
C LEU A 34 10.51 -3.23 9.96
N LYS A 35 10.78 -2.15 10.69
CA LYS A 35 9.77 -1.13 11.02
C LYS A 35 9.20 -0.45 9.78
N SER A 36 10.05 -0.13 8.80
CA SER A 36 9.59 0.45 7.54
C SER A 36 8.67 -0.52 6.79
N ALA A 37 9.01 -1.80 6.74
CA ALA A 37 8.19 -2.81 6.09
C ALA A 37 6.82 -2.96 6.78
N GLN A 38 6.77 -2.96 8.11
CA GLN A 38 5.52 -2.98 8.87
C GLN A 38 4.61 -1.81 8.50
N VAL A 39 5.13 -0.59 8.42
CA VAL A 39 4.37 0.59 8.00
C VAL A 39 3.81 0.41 6.59
N THR A 40 4.64 -0.03 5.64
CA THR A 40 4.22 -0.23 4.25
C THR A 40 3.18 -1.33 4.10
N ILE A 41 3.37 -2.47 4.78
CA ILE A 41 2.43 -3.61 4.74
C ILE A 41 1.08 -3.17 5.30
N SER A 42 1.05 -2.57 6.48
CA SER A 42 -0.21 -2.11 7.10
C SER A 42 -0.93 -1.06 6.25
N ALA A 43 -0.18 -0.16 5.60
CA ALA A 43 -0.73 0.86 4.70
C ALA A 43 -1.30 0.31 3.38
N ASN A 44 -0.94 -0.91 3.01
CA ASN A 44 -1.35 -1.55 1.74
C ASN A 44 -2.43 -2.62 1.95
N MET A 45 -2.55 -3.21 3.14
CA MET A 45 -3.56 -4.22 3.44
C MET A 45 -4.89 -3.56 3.82
N ALA A 46 -5.66 -3.16 2.80
CA ALA A 46 -6.98 -2.57 2.96
C ALA A 46 -8.09 -3.61 2.79
N GLN A 47 -9.17 -3.47 3.57
CA GLN A 47 -10.38 -4.29 3.43
C GLN A 47 -11.55 -3.45 2.95
N GLY A 48 -12.31 -4.01 2.02
CA GLY A 48 -13.55 -3.41 1.54
C GLY A 48 -14.18 -4.23 0.43
N ASN A 49 -15.26 -3.70 -0.11
CA ASN A 49 -15.97 -4.26 -1.24
C ASN A 49 -15.46 -3.59 -2.53
N ALA A 50 -14.82 -4.38 -3.39
CA ALA A 50 -14.27 -3.90 -4.64
C ALA A 50 -15.34 -3.48 -5.68
N LEU A 51 -16.59 -3.91 -5.55
CA LEU A 51 -17.68 -3.48 -6.43
C LEU A 51 -18.24 -2.11 -6.03
N THR A 52 -18.28 -1.81 -4.74
CA THR A 52 -18.77 -0.51 -4.24
C THR A 52 -17.64 0.49 -3.97
N HIS A 53 -16.38 0.05 -4.05
CA HIS A 53 -15.18 0.80 -3.68
C HIS A 53 -15.17 1.28 -2.21
N LYS A 54 -15.98 0.68 -1.33
CA LYS A 54 -16.12 1.10 0.06
C LYS A 54 -15.60 0.07 1.07
N THR A 55 -15.09 0.56 2.19
CA THR A 55 -14.81 -0.23 3.40
C THR A 55 -16.12 -0.65 4.07
N ALA A 56 -16.03 -1.51 5.09
CA ALA A 56 -17.19 -1.86 5.92
C ALA A 56 -17.84 -0.67 6.64
N THR A 57 -17.07 0.39 6.89
CA THR A 57 -17.54 1.66 7.50
C THR A 57 -18.11 2.65 6.48
N GLY A 58 -18.16 2.30 5.20
CA GLY A 58 -18.66 3.16 4.12
C GLY A 58 -17.66 4.18 3.58
N ASN A 59 -16.42 4.19 4.08
CA ASN A 59 -15.34 5.05 3.57
C ASN A 59 -14.79 4.50 2.25
N SER A 60 -14.17 5.33 1.41
CA SER A 60 -13.51 4.82 0.21
C SER A 60 -12.28 3.97 0.56
N ILE A 61 -12.06 2.90 -0.20
CA ILE A 61 -10.83 2.10 -0.08
C ILE A 61 -9.65 2.95 -0.55
N ILE A 62 -8.63 3.09 0.32
CA ILE A 62 -7.40 3.82 0.02
C ILE A 62 -6.34 2.86 -0.48
N PHE A 63 -5.74 3.18 -1.62
CA PHE A 63 -4.57 2.51 -2.16
C PHE A 63 -3.34 3.40 -2.01
N SER A 64 -2.22 2.78 -1.64
CA SER A 64 -0.94 3.48 -1.49
C SER A 64 0.03 3.03 -2.57
N GLU A 65 0.58 3.99 -3.30
CA GLU A 65 1.73 3.79 -4.17
C GLU A 65 2.96 4.45 -3.53
N TRP A 66 4.09 3.76 -3.55
CA TRP A 66 5.33 4.22 -2.93
C TRP A 66 6.39 4.40 -4.01
N LYS A 67 6.95 5.61 -4.13
CA LYS A 67 8.00 5.92 -5.12
C LYS A 67 9.27 6.40 -4.43
N PRO A 68 10.46 5.88 -4.78
CA PRO A 68 11.71 6.44 -4.30
C PRO A 68 11.84 7.91 -4.69
N ILE A 69 12.23 8.74 -3.73
CA ILE A 69 12.61 10.13 -3.95
C ILE A 69 14.06 10.31 -3.47
N GLY A 70 15.00 10.19 -4.41
CA GLY A 70 16.42 10.08 -4.10
C GLY A 70 16.80 8.72 -3.51
N LYS A 71 17.87 8.68 -2.70
CA LYS A 71 18.46 7.41 -2.22
C LYS A 71 17.86 6.87 -0.92
N THR A 72 17.30 7.73 -0.07
CA THR A 72 16.97 7.39 1.32
C THR A 72 15.52 7.64 1.70
N LYS A 73 14.72 8.20 0.78
CA LYS A 73 13.35 8.59 1.04
C LYS A 73 12.42 7.94 0.02
N VAL A 74 11.18 7.74 0.44
CA VAL A 74 10.08 7.32 -0.41
C VAL A 74 8.93 8.31 -0.24
N GLN A 75 8.23 8.59 -1.32
CA GLN A 75 7.00 9.36 -1.34
C GLN A 75 5.83 8.37 -1.43
N ARG A 76 4.88 8.51 -0.51
CA ARG A 76 3.60 7.82 -0.58
C ARG A 76 2.61 8.71 -1.33
N THR A 77 1.95 8.13 -2.32
CA THR A 77 0.78 8.74 -2.97
C THR A 77 -0.42 7.85 -2.69
N GLU A 78 -1.46 8.46 -2.14
CA GLU A 78 -2.73 7.77 -1.86
C GLU A 78 -3.75 8.07 -2.96
N TYR A 79 -4.58 7.10 -3.28
CA TYR A 79 -5.68 7.27 -4.22
C TYR A 79 -6.82 6.30 -3.94
N THR A 80 -7.99 6.60 -4.50
CA THR A 80 -9.18 5.74 -4.49
C THR A 80 -9.50 5.27 -5.91
N PHE A 81 -10.32 4.23 -6.07
CA PHE A 81 -10.85 3.85 -7.39
C PHE A 81 -11.52 5.04 -8.09
N ASP A 82 -12.38 5.75 -7.37
CA ASP A 82 -13.12 6.90 -7.91
C ASP A 82 -12.18 7.99 -8.42
N SER A 83 -11.08 8.28 -7.70
CA SER A 83 -10.10 9.27 -8.13
C SER A 83 -9.40 8.90 -9.44
N LYS A 84 -9.16 7.60 -9.71
CA LYS A 84 -8.56 7.13 -10.96
C LYS A 84 -9.53 7.22 -12.13
N ILE A 85 -10.82 6.93 -11.90
CA ILE A 85 -11.88 7.08 -12.91
C ILE A 85 -12.02 8.56 -13.31
N VAL A 86 -12.07 9.47 -12.33
CA VAL A 86 -12.13 10.91 -12.59
C VAL A 86 -10.91 11.38 -13.39
N ALA A 87 -9.70 10.94 -13.02
CA ALA A 87 -8.50 11.29 -13.75
C ALA A 87 -8.54 10.82 -15.22
N LEU A 88 -9.01 9.60 -15.48
CA LEU A 88 -9.15 9.07 -16.84
C LEU A 88 -10.15 9.89 -17.68
N LEU A 89 -11.26 10.31 -17.08
CA LEU A 89 -12.27 11.16 -17.74
C LEU A 89 -11.73 12.56 -18.07
N VAL A 90 -10.90 13.14 -17.21
CA VAL A 90 -10.27 14.45 -17.46
C VAL A 90 -9.24 14.33 -18.60
N LEU A 91 -8.43 13.27 -18.59
CA LEU A 91 -7.45 13.01 -19.65
C LEU A 91 -8.13 12.79 -21.01
N SER A 92 -9.21 12.01 -21.07
CA SER A 92 -9.92 11.77 -22.33
C SER A 92 -10.53 13.04 -22.92
N LYS A 93 -11.09 13.92 -22.08
CA LYS A 93 -11.58 15.24 -22.50
C LYS A 93 -10.46 16.14 -23.04
N SER A 94 -9.28 16.09 -22.44
CA SER A 94 -8.14 16.91 -22.85
C SER A 94 -7.58 16.48 -24.21
N ILE A 95 -7.68 15.19 -24.54
CA ILE A 95 -7.28 14.66 -25.86
C ILE A 95 -8.26 15.08 -26.95
N VAL A 96 -9.57 15.02 -26.69
CA VAL A 96 -10.61 15.39 -27.68
C VAL A 96 -10.61 16.88 -28.02
N ASN A 97 -10.14 17.72 -27.10
CA ASN A 97 -10.13 19.18 -27.27
C ASN A 97 -8.80 19.74 -27.84
N ASN A 98 -7.86 18.87 -28.23
CA ASN A 98 -6.63 19.22 -28.97
C ASN A 98 -6.73 18.71 -30.41
#